data_AF-A0A560VLX9-F1
#
_entry.id   AF-A0A560VLX9-F1
#
_cell.length_a   1.000
_cell.length_b   1.000
_cell.length_c   1.000
_cell.angle_alpha   90.00
_cell.angle_beta   90.00
_cell.angle_gamma   90.00
#
_symmetry.space_group_name_H-M   'P 1'
#
loop_
_entity.id
_entity.type
_entity.pdbx_description
1 polymer ?
#
loop_
_entity_poly.entity_id
_entity_poly.type
_entity_poly.pdbx_seq_one_letter_code
_entity_poly.pdbx_strand_id
1 'polypeptide(L)'
;MSDLKSVTEASFEADVMTNSRPVLIDFWAEWCGPCKALAPTLEKVARNFEGKVDIVKVNVDEHPALRERFGVRGIPALVLVNGGQEAGRIVGNRSATQLASYLDAHLGTATQLAKPEVTLRAFGGDSQAKAARVAYLREYLERKQASPDTPMWPEKISGALAFVVGSSDPDECASALGIPTDVIEAVNVLSTYRGTHFNAALFVADWLESVPVGANLSRLPGRLLTSILSSQIVTDTLNGESRLLAIRDELVSLHTAETDGAPVPDAKWADLKQASKDVAGELDEGNAARAAAMLEAASSSLARNPDVLKDFVFAVASFVWKSLQARCNWRPADDSRFMKLADGIYKHALETGVEPPRGGAMSKRIAEIDPQLVERFLSHYEEGHRASGERGRAFGDLLLQLTRQIA
;
A
#
# COMPACT_ATOMS: atom_id res chain seq x y z
N MET A 1 13.40 14.35 -9.54
CA MET A 1 11.95 14.55 -9.77
C MET A 1 11.58 13.93 -11.09
N SER A 2 10.30 13.61 -11.28
CA SER A 2 9.82 13.01 -12.52
C SER A 2 9.67 14.00 -13.68
N ASP A 3 9.98 13.56 -14.91
CA ASP A 3 9.84 14.33 -16.16
C ASP A 3 8.38 14.46 -16.65
N LEU A 4 7.42 13.87 -15.92
CA LEU A 4 6.00 13.97 -16.24
C LEU A 4 5.46 15.40 -16.06
N LYS A 5 4.51 15.78 -16.92
CA LYS A 5 3.87 17.11 -16.90
C LYS A 5 3.17 17.34 -15.56
N SER A 6 3.53 18.44 -14.89
CA SER A 6 2.81 18.92 -13.70
C SER A 6 1.54 19.63 -14.13
N VAL A 7 0.42 19.27 -13.53
CA VAL A 7 -0.88 19.91 -13.74
C VAL A 7 -1.26 20.68 -12.49
N THR A 8 -1.76 21.89 -12.70
CA THR A 8 -2.20 22.80 -11.63
C THR A 8 -3.72 22.94 -11.67
N GLU A 9 -4.31 23.48 -10.61
CA GLU A 9 -5.73 23.85 -10.59
C GLU A 9 -6.15 24.70 -11.82
N ALA A 10 -5.28 25.62 -12.26
CA ALA A 10 -5.55 26.49 -13.40
C ALA A 10 -5.48 25.76 -14.75
N SER A 11 -4.59 24.78 -14.90
CA SER A 11 -4.41 24.04 -16.15
C SER A 11 -5.24 22.75 -16.23
N PHE A 12 -5.84 22.33 -15.11
CA PHE A 12 -6.52 21.04 -14.96
C PHE A 12 -7.63 20.81 -15.98
N GLU A 13 -8.45 21.83 -16.24
CA GLU A 13 -9.57 21.69 -17.18
C GLU A 13 -9.07 21.35 -18.59
N ALA A 14 -8.10 22.12 -19.09
CA ALA A 14 -7.53 21.94 -20.43
C ALA A 14 -6.71 20.65 -20.54
N ASP A 15 -5.88 20.38 -19.53
CA ASP A 15 -4.90 19.29 -19.55
C ASP A 15 -5.49 17.91 -19.27
N VAL A 16 -6.63 17.86 -18.56
CA VAL A 16 -7.25 16.61 -18.07
C VAL A 16 -8.69 16.47 -18.56
N MET A 17 -9.56 17.43 -18.22
CA MET A 17 -11.00 17.26 -18.38
C MET A 17 -11.44 17.33 -19.84
N THR A 18 -10.86 18.26 -20.60
CA THR A 18 -11.14 18.44 -22.03
C THR A 18 -10.09 17.79 -22.93
N ASN A 19 -9.17 16.99 -22.36
CA ASN A 19 -8.14 16.34 -23.15
C ASN A 19 -8.79 15.31 -24.10
N SER A 20 -8.39 15.37 -25.37
CA SER A 20 -8.85 14.42 -26.40
C SER A 20 -8.38 12.98 -26.17
N ARG A 21 -7.36 12.79 -25.32
CA ARG A 21 -6.83 11.49 -24.92
C ARG A 21 -7.21 11.18 -23.48
N PRO A 22 -7.31 9.89 -23.12
CA PRO A 22 -7.34 9.49 -21.72
C PRO A 22 -6.13 10.03 -20.95
N VAL A 23 -6.34 10.42 -19.70
CA VAL A 23 -5.32 11.00 -18.83
C VAL A 23 -5.21 10.21 -17.54
N LEU A 24 -4.02 9.71 -17.24
CA LEU A 24 -3.71 9.11 -15.94
C LEU A 24 -3.05 10.15 -15.05
N ILE A 25 -3.71 10.49 -13.94
CA ILE A 25 -3.26 11.50 -12.97
C ILE A 25 -2.57 10.81 -11.80
N ASP A 26 -1.31 11.16 -11.53
CA ASP A 26 -0.58 10.79 -10.31
C ASP A 26 -0.73 11.88 -9.23
N PHE A 27 -1.52 11.58 -8.20
CA PHE A 27 -1.60 12.43 -7.01
C PHE A 27 -0.46 12.08 -6.05
N TRP A 28 0.43 13.04 -5.81
CA TRP A 28 1.68 12.85 -5.08
C TRP A 28 2.02 14.02 -4.16
N ALA A 29 3.09 13.88 -3.38
CA ALA A 29 3.68 14.96 -2.58
C ALA A 29 5.19 14.77 -2.37
N GLU A 30 5.91 15.85 -2.03
CA GLU A 30 7.37 15.82 -1.84
C GLU A 30 7.83 14.96 -0.66
N TRP A 31 6.99 14.83 0.37
CA TRP A 31 7.27 13.96 1.52
C TRP A 31 6.87 12.50 1.28
N CYS A 32 6.20 12.19 0.16
CA CYS A 32 5.69 10.86 -0.13
C CYS A 32 6.77 9.94 -0.71
N GLY A 33 7.40 9.15 0.16
CA GLY A 33 8.37 8.12 -0.23
C GLY A 33 7.86 7.13 -1.30
N PRO A 34 6.67 6.51 -1.13
CA PRO A 34 6.11 5.62 -2.13
C PRO A 34 5.86 6.29 -3.49
N CYS A 35 5.44 7.56 -3.52
CA CYS A 35 5.25 8.32 -4.76
C CYS A 35 6.58 8.49 -5.52
N LYS A 36 7.67 8.78 -4.80
CA LYS A 36 9.02 8.84 -5.39
C LYS A 36 9.47 7.50 -5.98
N ALA A 37 9.03 6.38 -5.40
CA ALA A 37 9.26 5.04 -5.95
C ALA A 37 8.54 4.83 -7.28
N LEU A 38 7.30 5.32 -7.38
CA LEU A 38 6.40 5.09 -8.49
C LEU A 38 6.74 5.97 -9.70
N ALA A 39 7.30 7.16 -9.47
CA ALA A 39 7.65 8.13 -10.50
C ALA A 39 8.46 7.54 -11.69
N PRO A 40 9.59 6.83 -11.49
CA PRO A 40 10.32 6.20 -12.60
C PRO A 40 9.49 5.15 -13.36
N THR A 41 8.63 4.41 -12.66
CA THR A 41 7.72 3.44 -13.27
C THR A 41 6.69 4.16 -14.16
N LEU A 42 6.09 5.26 -13.68
CA LEU A 42 5.15 6.05 -14.46
C LEU A 42 5.80 6.68 -15.70
N GLU A 43 7.05 7.15 -15.62
CA GLU A 43 7.79 7.62 -16.80
C GLU A 43 8.01 6.52 -17.83
N LYS A 44 8.35 5.31 -17.37
CA LYS A 44 8.49 4.15 -18.25
C LYS A 44 7.17 3.85 -18.95
N VAL A 45 6.05 3.86 -18.22
CA VAL A 45 4.72 3.64 -18.81
C VAL A 45 4.37 4.78 -19.77
N ALA A 46 4.62 6.04 -19.41
CA ALA A 46 4.33 7.21 -20.25
C ALA A 46 5.03 7.12 -21.61
N ARG A 47 6.30 6.71 -21.63
CA ARG A 47 7.04 6.50 -22.90
C ARG A 47 6.43 5.40 -23.77
N ASN A 48 5.93 4.32 -23.18
CA ASN A 48 5.35 3.20 -23.94
C ASN A 48 3.90 3.47 -24.39
N PHE A 49 3.19 4.35 -23.69
CA PHE A 49 1.84 4.80 -24.02
C PHE A 49 1.82 6.16 -24.73
N GLU A 50 2.97 6.64 -25.22
CA GLU A 50 3.08 7.91 -25.93
C GLU A 50 2.06 7.97 -27.08
N GLY A 51 1.29 9.06 -27.14
CA GLY A 51 0.24 9.24 -28.13
C GLY A 51 -1.09 8.54 -27.81
N LYS A 52 -1.14 7.64 -26.83
CA LYS A 52 -2.34 6.89 -26.43
C LYS A 52 -2.95 7.37 -25.12
N VAL A 53 -2.11 7.64 -24.12
CA VAL A 53 -2.51 8.12 -22.79
C VAL A 53 -1.52 9.19 -22.36
N ASP A 54 -2.04 10.30 -21.85
CA ASP A 54 -1.18 11.30 -21.22
C ASP A 54 -1.07 10.98 -19.72
N ILE A 55 0.16 10.94 -19.19
CA ILE A 55 0.39 10.75 -17.76
C ILE A 55 0.86 12.08 -17.17
N VAL A 56 0.13 12.56 -16.17
CA VAL A 56 0.36 13.85 -15.52
C VAL A 56 0.47 13.68 -14.01
N LYS A 57 1.07 14.65 -13.33
CA LYS A 57 1.20 14.65 -11.86
C LYS A 57 0.54 15.87 -11.24
N VAL A 58 -0.07 15.69 -10.07
CA VAL A 58 -0.70 16.75 -9.27
C VAL A 58 -0.17 16.65 -7.84
N ASN A 59 0.49 17.72 -7.38
CA ASN A 59 0.95 17.81 -6.00
C ASN A 59 -0.25 18.13 -5.09
N VAL A 60 -0.55 17.25 -4.13
CA VAL A 60 -1.72 17.38 -3.26
C VAL A 60 -1.59 18.47 -2.19
N ASP A 61 -0.37 18.91 -1.88
CA ASP A 61 -0.12 20.01 -0.95
C ASP A 61 -0.32 21.36 -1.63
N GLU A 62 0.06 21.46 -2.90
CA GLU A 62 -0.07 22.68 -3.71
C GLU A 62 -1.48 22.86 -4.30
N HIS A 63 -2.19 21.75 -4.53
CA HIS A 63 -3.51 21.73 -5.19
C HIS A 63 -4.56 20.98 -4.36
N PRO A 64 -4.90 21.48 -3.15
CA PRO A 64 -5.84 20.82 -2.24
C PRO A 64 -7.26 20.73 -2.81
N ALA A 65 -7.69 21.64 -3.69
CA ALA A 65 -9.02 21.57 -4.29
C ALA A 65 -9.13 20.39 -5.27
N LEU A 66 -8.05 20.06 -5.99
CA LEU A 66 -8.01 18.86 -6.84
C LEU A 66 -7.99 17.58 -5.99
N ARG A 67 -7.22 17.56 -4.89
CA ARG A 67 -7.22 16.45 -3.94
C ARG A 67 -8.62 16.16 -3.42
N GLU A 68 -9.36 17.22 -3.04
CA GLU A 68 -10.74 17.12 -2.56
C GLU A 68 -11.71 16.69 -3.67
N ARG A 69 -11.63 17.30 -4.86
CA ARG A 69 -12.48 16.99 -6.02
C ARG A 69 -12.48 15.50 -6.36
N PHE A 70 -11.33 14.84 -6.28
CA PHE A 70 -11.18 13.41 -6.58
C PHE A 70 -11.28 12.49 -5.34
N GLY A 71 -11.49 13.07 -4.16
CA GLY A 71 -11.58 12.33 -2.90
C GLY A 71 -10.31 11.54 -2.58
N VAL A 72 -9.14 12.11 -2.87
CA VAL A 72 -7.84 11.47 -2.63
C VAL A 72 -7.54 11.50 -1.13
N ARG A 73 -7.63 10.33 -0.50
CA ARG A 73 -7.43 10.14 0.95
C ARG A 73 -6.06 9.58 1.34
N GLY A 74 -5.28 9.16 0.36
CA GLY A 74 -3.94 8.62 0.53
C GLY A 74 -3.19 8.69 -0.79
N ILE A 75 -1.86 8.75 -0.72
CA ILE A 75 -0.98 8.88 -1.88
C ILE A 75 0.14 7.80 -1.84
N PRO A 76 0.63 7.34 -3.01
CA PRO A 76 0.20 7.72 -4.36
C PRO A 76 -1.20 7.19 -4.68
N ALA A 77 -1.97 8.00 -5.40
CA ALA A 77 -3.26 7.62 -5.96
C ALA A 77 -3.24 7.96 -7.45
N LEU A 78 -3.54 6.97 -8.29
CA LEU A 78 -3.64 7.15 -9.72
C LEU A 78 -5.11 7.19 -10.11
N VAL A 79 -5.52 8.22 -10.84
CA VAL A 79 -6.90 8.35 -11.34
C VAL A 79 -6.87 8.43 -12.86
N LEU A 80 -7.55 7.50 -13.52
CA LEU A 80 -7.72 7.51 -14.97
C LEU A 80 -8.98 8.30 -15.31
N VAL A 81 -8.81 9.38 -16.06
CA VAL A 81 -9.89 10.17 -16.64
C VAL A 81 -9.97 9.88 -18.13
N ASN A 82 -11.16 9.62 -18.64
CA ASN A 82 -11.42 9.44 -20.06
C ASN A 82 -12.73 10.13 -20.44
N GLY A 83 -12.71 10.98 -21.46
CA GLY A 83 -13.87 11.79 -21.86
C GLY A 83 -14.38 12.71 -20.74
N GLY A 84 -13.48 13.24 -19.91
CA GLY A 84 -13.83 14.12 -18.78
C GLY A 84 -14.53 13.41 -17.62
N GLN A 85 -14.53 12.08 -17.56
CA GLN A 85 -15.08 11.29 -16.45
C GLN A 85 -14.02 10.36 -15.86
N GLU A 86 -14.13 10.07 -14.57
CA GLU A 86 -13.28 9.05 -13.95
C GLU A 86 -13.65 7.66 -14.52
N ALA A 87 -12.70 7.04 -15.21
CA ALA A 87 -12.83 5.70 -15.76
C ALA A 87 -12.33 4.63 -14.76
N GLY A 88 -11.45 5.00 -13.84
CA GLY A 88 -11.03 4.14 -12.75
C GLY A 88 -9.92 4.74 -11.89
N ARG A 89 -9.51 4.01 -10.85
CA ARG A 89 -8.45 4.42 -9.93
C ARG A 89 -7.61 3.26 -9.41
N ILE A 90 -6.37 3.57 -9.04
CA ILE A 90 -5.44 2.69 -8.32
C ILE A 90 -4.92 3.44 -7.10
N VAL A 91 -4.80 2.74 -5.97
CA VAL A 91 -4.12 3.26 -4.79
C VAL A 91 -2.85 2.47 -4.52
N GLY A 92 -1.76 3.19 -4.21
CA GLY A 92 -0.45 2.64 -3.94
C GLY A 92 0.36 2.28 -5.19
N ASN A 93 1.56 1.76 -4.98
CA ASN A 93 2.49 1.42 -6.05
C ASN A 93 2.02 0.21 -6.86
N ARG A 94 2.42 0.17 -8.13
CA ARG A 94 2.24 -0.93 -9.08
C ARG A 94 3.47 -1.00 -9.98
N SER A 95 3.73 -2.18 -10.56
CA SER A 95 4.75 -2.33 -11.59
C SER A 95 4.33 -1.73 -12.93
N ALA A 96 5.30 -1.49 -13.80
CA ALA A 96 5.03 -0.97 -15.14
C ALA A 96 4.04 -1.86 -15.92
N THR A 97 4.15 -3.19 -15.78
CA THR A 97 3.30 -4.13 -16.52
C THR A 97 1.88 -4.19 -15.97
N GLN A 98 1.72 -4.07 -14.65
CA GLN A 98 0.40 -3.94 -14.02
C GLN A 98 -0.29 -2.64 -14.45
N LEU A 99 0.42 -1.51 -14.46
CA LEU A 99 -0.11 -0.23 -14.93
C LEU A 99 -0.49 -0.29 -16.42
N ALA A 100 0.36 -0.88 -17.26
CA ALA A 100 0.05 -1.07 -18.66
C ALA A 100 -1.18 -1.95 -18.87
N SER A 101 -1.29 -3.07 -18.16
CA SER A 101 -2.44 -3.98 -18.24
C SER A 101 -3.72 -3.28 -17.77
N TYR A 102 -3.63 -2.48 -16.71
CA TYR A 102 -4.73 -1.67 -16.22
C TYR A 102 -5.22 -0.66 -17.27
N LEU A 103 -4.29 0.08 -17.90
CA LEU A 103 -4.62 1.02 -18.97
C LEU A 103 -5.21 0.30 -20.18
N ASP A 104 -4.58 -0.77 -20.65
CA ASP A 104 -5.06 -1.56 -21.80
C ASP A 104 -6.49 -2.10 -21.56
N ALA A 105 -6.78 -2.57 -20.34
CA ALA A 105 -8.13 -3.05 -19.98
C ALA A 105 -9.19 -1.95 -20.01
N HIS A 106 -8.88 -0.73 -19.54
CA HIS A 106 -9.85 0.39 -19.53
C HIS A 106 -10.00 1.04 -20.90
N LEU A 107 -8.98 0.95 -21.75
CA LEU A 107 -8.95 1.63 -23.05
C LEU A 107 -9.25 0.71 -24.22
N GLY A 108 -9.34 -0.61 -23.99
CA GLY A 108 -9.49 -1.61 -25.05
C GLY A 108 -8.29 -1.64 -25.98
N THR A 109 -7.11 -1.24 -25.51
CA THR A 109 -5.86 -1.25 -26.27
C THR A 109 -5.02 -2.49 -25.96
N ALA A 110 -3.99 -2.74 -26.76
CA ALA A 110 -3.03 -3.82 -26.54
C ALA A 110 -1.59 -3.29 -26.68
N THR A 111 -1.24 -2.28 -25.88
CA THR A 111 0.14 -1.79 -25.82
C THR A 111 1.08 -2.87 -25.27
N GLN A 112 0.58 -3.69 -24.33
CA GLN A 112 1.23 -4.88 -23.77
C GLN A 112 2.72 -4.69 -23.46
N LEU A 113 3.01 -4.05 -22.32
CA LEU A 113 4.37 -4.10 -21.79
C LEU A 113 4.73 -5.55 -21.45
N ALA A 114 5.78 -6.06 -22.08
CA ALA A 114 6.29 -7.39 -21.80
C ALA A 114 6.68 -7.49 -20.32
N LYS A 115 6.04 -8.42 -19.59
CA LYS A 115 6.46 -8.76 -18.24
C LYS A 115 7.84 -9.40 -18.31
N PRO A 116 8.86 -8.86 -17.61
CA PRO A 116 10.17 -9.50 -17.55
C PRO A 116 10.01 -10.97 -17.15
N GLU A 117 10.67 -11.87 -17.88
CA GLU A 117 10.67 -13.27 -17.51
C GLU A 117 11.46 -13.42 -16.20
N VAL A 118 10.78 -13.90 -15.16
CA VAL A 118 11.41 -14.16 -13.86
C VAL A 118 11.71 -15.64 -13.80
N THR A 119 12.99 -16.00 -13.88
CA THR A 119 13.41 -17.35 -13.50
C THR A 119 13.18 -17.50 -12.00
N LEU A 120 12.19 -18.33 -11.63
CA LEU A 120 11.76 -18.54 -10.24
C LEU A 120 12.76 -19.38 -9.44
N ARG A 121 13.95 -18.81 -9.26
CA ARG A 121 15.09 -19.39 -8.58
C ARG A 121 15.78 -18.26 -7.83
N ALA A 122 15.50 -18.12 -6.54
CA ALA A 122 15.96 -16.99 -5.74
C ALA A 122 17.49 -16.79 -5.84
N PHE A 123 17.90 -15.55 -6.08
CA PHE A 123 19.26 -15.13 -6.37
C PHE A 123 19.95 -15.91 -7.50
N GLY A 124 19.18 -16.48 -8.44
CA GLY A 124 19.70 -17.35 -9.49
C GLY A 124 20.29 -18.67 -8.98
N GLY A 125 20.14 -19.00 -7.69
CA GLY A 125 20.88 -20.08 -7.04
C GLY A 125 22.31 -19.72 -6.64
N ASP A 126 22.69 -18.45 -6.72
CA ASP A 126 24.01 -17.94 -6.36
C ASP A 126 24.03 -17.42 -4.91
N SER A 127 24.71 -18.17 -4.04
CA SER A 127 24.86 -17.82 -2.63
C SER A 127 25.77 -16.61 -2.40
N GLN A 128 26.74 -16.37 -3.28
CA GLN A 128 27.62 -15.19 -3.22
C GLN A 128 26.85 -13.94 -3.65
N ALA A 129 26.03 -14.02 -4.71
CA ALA A 129 25.17 -12.92 -5.12
C ALA A 129 24.16 -12.53 -4.02
N LYS A 130 23.59 -13.51 -3.32
CA LYS A 130 22.77 -13.26 -2.12
C LYS A 130 23.58 -12.55 -1.04
N ALA A 131 24.73 -13.12 -0.65
CA ALA A 131 25.55 -12.59 0.43
C ALA A 131 26.02 -11.15 0.16
N ALA A 132 26.45 -10.84 -1.07
CA ALA A 132 26.88 -9.52 -1.47
C ALA A 132 25.75 -8.47 -1.35
N ARG A 133 24.53 -8.82 -1.78
CA ARG A 133 23.35 -7.94 -1.69
C ARG A 133 22.93 -7.67 -0.26
N VAL A 134 22.92 -8.71 0.58
CA VAL A 134 22.60 -8.58 2.01
C VAL A 134 23.66 -7.73 2.71
N ALA A 135 24.95 -8.03 2.49
CA ALA A 135 26.05 -7.27 3.08
C ALA A 135 25.99 -5.79 2.68
N TYR A 136 25.73 -5.49 1.40
CA TYR A 136 25.57 -4.13 0.91
C TYR A 136 24.49 -3.33 1.68
N LEU A 137 23.32 -3.94 1.91
CA LEU A 137 22.27 -3.31 2.70
C LEU A 137 22.65 -3.17 4.17
N ARG A 138 23.19 -4.22 4.80
CA ARG A 138 23.56 -4.20 6.23
C ARG A 138 24.62 -3.15 6.54
N GLU A 139 25.69 -3.11 5.76
CA GLU A 139 26.75 -2.09 5.91
C GLU A 139 26.20 -0.67 5.72
N TYR A 140 25.25 -0.49 4.80
CA TYR A 140 24.57 0.79 4.63
C TYR A 140 23.75 1.18 5.87
N LEU A 141 23.03 0.23 6.45
CA LEU A 141 22.24 0.45 7.66
C LEU A 141 23.12 0.76 8.87
N GLU A 142 24.27 0.10 9.02
CA GLU A 142 25.23 0.42 10.08
C GLU A 142 25.74 1.87 9.96
N ARG A 143 26.11 2.30 8.75
CA ARG A 143 26.49 3.70 8.50
C ARG A 143 25.34 4.67 8.78
N LYS A 144 24.10 4.31 8.43
CA LYS A 144 22.93 5.14 8.70
C LYS A 144 22.58 5.24 10.17
N GLN A 145 22.78 4.18 10.93
CA GLN A 145 22.63 4.21 12.39
C GLN A 145 23.60 5.20 13.04
N ALA A 146 24.81 5.35 12.48
CA ALA A 146 25.78 6.34 12.92
C ALA A 146 25.49 7.78 12.42
N SER A 147 24.48 8.00 11.57
CA SER A 147 24.13 9.31 11.00
C SER A 147 22.61 9.46 10.79
N PRO A 148 21.81 9.43 11.89
CA PRO A 148 20.36 9.31 11.82
C PRO A 148 19.66 10.54 11.22
N ASP A 149 20.28 11.72 11.25
CA ASP A 149 19.70 12.98 10.77
C ASP A 149 19.83 13.16 9.25
N THR A 150 20.50 12.24 8.56
CA THR A 150 20.63 12.28 7.10
C THR A 150 19.44 11.58 6.43
N PRO A 151 19.02 12.00 5.22
CA PRO A 151 17.99 11.28 4.47
C PRO A 151 18.28 9.78 4.39
N MET A 152 17.26 8.94 4.62
CA MET A 152 17.43 7.49 4.71
C MET A 152 18.00 6.89 3.43
N TRP A 153 17.58 7.37 2.26
CA TRP A 153 17.95 6.83 0.95
C TRP A 153 18.63 7.90 0.09
N PRO A 154 19.52 7.50 -0.84
CA PRO A 154 19.96 8.38 -1.92
C PRO A 154 18.78 8.85 -2.78
N GLU A 155 18.97 9.93 -3.55
CA GLU A 155 17.92 10.42 -4.46
C GLU A 155 17.40 9.32 -5.39
N LYS A 156 16.09 9.32 -5.66
CA LYS A 156 15.37 8.35 -6.51
C LYS A 156 15.26 6.92 -5.96
N ILE A 157 15.83 6.63 -4.79
CA ILE A 157 15.62 5.37 -4.07
C ILE A 157 14.58 5.59 -2.97
N SER A 158 13.63 4.67 -2.87
CA SER A 158 12.44 4.81 -2.01
C SER A 158 12.28 3.69 -1.00
N GLY A 159 13.11 2.65 -1.04
CA GLY A 159 13.01 1.49 -0.17
C GLY A 159 14.22 0.56 -0.25
N ALA A 160 14.29 -0.38 0.68
CA ALA A 160 15.45 -1.26 0.84
C ALA A 160 15.62 -2.26 -0.31
N LEU A 161 14.54 -2.81 -0.87
CA LEU A 161 14.65 -3.66 -2.06
C LEU A 161 15.15 -2.86 -3.27
N ALA A 162 14.63 -1.64 -3.44
CA ALA A 162 15.09 -0.74 -4.49
C ALA A 162 16.55 -0.34 -4.31
N PHE A 163 17.00 -0.17 -3.07
CA PHE A 163 18.41 0.08 -2.76
C PHE A 163 19.31 -1.09 -3.13
N VAL A 164 18.90 -2.32 -2.82
CA VAL A 164 19.66 -3.54 -3.12
C VAL A 164 19.71 -3.85 -4.61
N VAL A 165 18.65 -3.55 -5.35
CA VAL A 165 18.54 -3.88 -6.78
C VAL A 165 18.97 -2.72 -7.68
N GLY A 166 18.78 -1.48 -7.25
CA GLY A 166 18.95 -0.29 -8.09
C GLY A 166 17.71 0.09 -8.90
N SER A 167 16.54 -0.52 -8.65
CA SER A 167 15.27 -0.18 -9.30
C SER A 167 14.10 -0.19 -8.31
N SER A 168 13.19 0.77 -8.43
CA SER A 168 11.95 0.83 -7.64
C SER A 168 10.80 0.06 -8.29
N ASP A 169 10.97 -0.43 -9.52
CA ASP A 169 9.94 -1.20 -10.21
C ASP A 169 9.88 -2.64 -9.66
N PRO A 170 8.70 -3.13 -9.19
CA PRO A 170 8.57 -4.48 -8.65
C PRO A 170 8.95 -5.60 -9.62
N ASP A 171 8.70 -5.47 -10.93
CA ASP A 171 9.04 -6.53 -11.90
C ASP A 171 10.55 -6.57 -12.15
N GLU A 172 11.22 -5.42 -12.17
CA GLU A 172 12.68 -5.36 -12.26
C GLU A 172 13.35 -5.91 -10.99
N CYS A 173 12.80 -5.60 -9.80
CA CYS A 173 13.20 -6.23 -8.55
C CYS A 173 13.04 -7.75 -8.58
N ALA A 174 11.88 -8.21 -9.05
CA ALA A 174 11.55 -9.62 -9.17
C ALA A 174 12.54 -10.35 -10.08
N SER A 175 12.78 -9.82 -11.28
CA SER A 175 13.73 -10.37 -12.25
C SER A 175 15.16 -10.39 -11.70
N ALA A 176 15.64 -9.29 -11.10
CA ALA A 176 16.99 -9.19 -10.58
C ALA A 176 17.27 -10.15 -9.40
N LEU A 177 16.25 -10.45 -8.60
CA LEU A 177 16.34 -11.33 -7.45
C LEU A 177 15.91 -12.77 -7.75
N GLY A 178 15.30 -13.06 -8.91
CA GLY A 178 14.70 -14.37 -9.20
C GLY A 178 13.54 -14.72 -8.24
N ILE A 179 12.82 -13.69 -7.75
CA ILE A 179 11.73 -13.81 -6.78
C ILE A 179 10.45 -13.30 -7.45
N PRO A 180 9.29 -13.96 -7.27
CA PRO A 180 8.01 -13.48 -7.82
C PRO A 180 7.68 -12.01 -7.47
N THR A 181 7.08 -11.27 -8.42
CA THR A 181 6.67 -9.87 -8.23
C THR A 181 5.73 -9.67 -7.03
N ASP A 182 4.76 -10.56 -6.86
CA ASP A 182 3.79 -10.52 -5.75
C ASP A 182 4.46 -10.70 -4.37
N VAL A 183 5.52 -11.50 -4.28
CA VAL A 183 6.36 -11.60 -3.07
C VAL A 183 7.11 -10.29 -2.81
N ILE A 184 7.68 -9.67 -3.84
CA ILE A 184 8.33 -8.35 -3.72
C ILE A 184 7.34 -7.29 -3.21
N GLU A 185 6.13 -7.28 -3.75
CA GLU A 185 5.07 -6.36 -3.33
C GLU A 185 4.62 -6.64 -1.89
N ALA A 186 4.45 -7.90 -1.50
CA ALA A 186 4.11 -8.28 -0.12
C ALA A 186 5.14 -7.79 0.89
N VAL A 187 6.43 -7.95 0.59
CA VAL A 187 7.53 -7.44 1.43
C VAL A 187 7.47 -5.92 1.55
N ASN A 188 7.30 -5.21 0.42
CA ASN A 188 7.19 -3.76 0.41
C ASN A 188 6.02 -3.27 1.26
N VAL A 189 4.83 -3.87 1.11
CA VAL A 189 3.64 -3.54 1.90
C VAL A 189 3.89 -3.79 3.39
N LEU A 190 4.42 -4.96 3.76
CA LEU A 190 4.63 -5.28 5.19
C LEU A 190 5.73 -4.44 5.83
N SER A 191 6.68 -3.93 5.05
CA SER A 191 7.72 -3.01 5.52
C SER A 191 7.15 -1.66 5.99
N THR A 192 6.01 -1.21 5.45
CA THR A 192 5.41 0.09 5.84
C THR A 192 4.89 0.09 7.28
N TYR A 193 4.65 -1.08 7.88
CA TYR A 193 4.19 -1.22 9.27
C TYR A 193 5.33 -1.20 10.31
N ARG A 194 6.57 -0.97 9.87
CA ARG A 194 7.75 -0.91 10.75
C ARG A 194 7.98 0.47 11.39
N GLY A 195 7.13 1.44 11.10
CA GLY A 195 7.08 2.77 11.73
C GLY A 195 8.12 3.75 11.22
N THR A 196 9.38 3.33 11.09
CA THR A 196 10.46 4.15 10.51
C THR A 196 11.04 3.50 9.26
N HIS A 197 11.59 4.30 8.34
CA HIS A 197 12.27 3.77 7.15
C HIS A 197 13.47 2.89 7.52
N PHE A 198 14.15 3.18 8.62
CA PHE A 198 15.25 2.37 9.13
C PHE A 198 14.77 0.97 9.56
N ASN A 199 13.70 0.89 10.36
CA ASN A 199 13.12 -0.38 10.79
C ASN A 199 12.52 -1.16 9.61
N ALA A 200 11.95 -0.46 8.63
CA ALA A 200 11.48 -1.07 7.38
C ALA A 200 12.64 -1.73 6.64
N ALA A 201 13.80 -1.07 6.57
CA ALA A 201 14.98 -1.61 5.92
C ALA A 201 15.61 -2.79 6.68
N LEU A 202 15.63 -2.74 8.03
CA LEU A 202 16.04 -3.87 8.85
C LEU A 202 15.18 -5.11 8.57
N PHE A 203 13.85 -4.94 8.54
CA PHE A 203 12.94 -6.04 8.19
C PHE A 203 13.22 -6.62 6.80
N VAL A 204 13.47 -5.77 5.80
CA VAL A 204 13.82 -6.25 4.45
C VAL A 204 15.17 -6.99 4.46
N ALA A 205 16.15 -6.53 5.23
CA ALA A 205 17.43 -7.22 5.37
C ALA A 205 17.26 -8.60 6.03
N ASP A 206 16.50 -8.68 7.13
CA ASP A 206 16.16 -9.94 7.80
C ASP A 206 15.41 -10.90 6.85
N TRP A 207 14.53 -10.35 6.00
CA TRP A 207 13.80 -11.13 5.01
C TRP A 207 14.72 -11.64 3.90
N LEU A 208 15.55 -10.79 3.31
CA LEU A 208 16.53 -11.21 2.29
C LEU A 208 17.47 -12.30 2.82
N GLU A 209 17.90 -12.20 4.08
CA GLU A 209 18.68 -13.25 4.76
C GLU A 209 17.90 -14.55 4.91
N SER A 210 16.60 -14.47 5.19
CA SER A 210 15.74 -15.63 5.36
C SER A 210 15.44 -16.39 4.07
N VAL A 211 15.55 -15.75 2.89
CA VAL A 211 15.24 -16.36 1.59
C VAL A 211 16.26 -17.46 1.24
N PRO A 212 15.87 -18.74 1.13
CA PRO A 212 16.80 -19.79 0.73
C PRO A 212 17.32 -19.57 -0.70
N VAL A 213 18.61 -19.80 -0.90
CA VAL A 213 19.25 -19.62 -2.22
C VAL A 213 18.70 -20.65 -3.18
N GLY A 214 18.22 -20.19 -4.34
CA GLY A 214 17.67 -21.05 -5.39
C GLY A 214 16.22 -21.50 -5.18
N ALA A 215 15.58 -21.12 -4.06
CA ALA A 215 14.20 -21.49 -3.79
C ALA A 215 13.22 -20.84 -4.78
N ASN A 216 12.08 -21.52 -5.01
CA ASN A 216 10.93 -20.96 -5.72
C ASN A 216 9.88 -20.47 -4.71
N LEU A 217 9.71 -19.15 -4.62
CA LEU A 217 8.82 -18.51 -3.65
C LEU A 217 7.39 -18.30 -4.16
N SER A 218 7.00 -18.85 -5.31
CA SER A 218 5.66 -18.63 -5.91
C SER A 218 4.48 -19.02 -5.02
N ARG A 219 4.66 -19.96 -4.09
CA ARG A 219 3.61 -20.35 -3.12
C ARG A 219 3.55 -19.48 -1.87
N LEU A 220 4.54 -18.61 -1.65
CA LEU A 220 4.63 -17.81 -0.44
C LEU A 220 3.45 -16.84 -0.23
N PRO A 221 2.95 -16.12 -1.26
CA PRO A 221 1.81 -15.21 -1.08
C PRO A 221 0.55 -15.94 -0.62
N GLY A 222 0.25 -17.10 -1.23
CA GLY A 222 -0.87 -17.95 -0.84
C GLY A 222 -0.74 -18.50 0.57
N ARG A 223 0.44 -19.03 0.94
CA ARG A 223 0.73 -19.49 2.31
C ARG A 223 0.63 -18.37 3.34
N LEU A 224 1.08 -17.17 3.00
CA LEU A 224 0.97 -16.01 3.88
C LEU A 224 -0.51 -15.63 4.06
N LEU A 225 -1.28 -15.53 2.98
CA LEU A 225 -2.70 -15.19 3.03
C LEU A 225 -3.50 -16.17 3.90
N THR A 226 -3.34 -17.48 3.68
CA THR A 226 -4.04 -18.51 4.47
C THR A 226 -3.63 -18.48 5.94
N SER A 227 -2.36 -18.25 6.22
CA SER A 227 -1.85 -18.13 7.59
C SER A 227 -2.36 -16.86 8.30
N ILE A 228 -2.51 -15.74 7.58
CA ILE A 228 -3.13 -14.52 8.12
C ILE A 228 -4.62 -14.77 8.39
N LEU A 229 -5.37 -15.31 7.44
CA LEU A 229 -6.79 -15.64 7.59
C LEU A 229 -7.02 -16.56 8.81
N SER A 230 -6.13 -17.53 9.02
CA SER A 230 -6.19 -18.49 10.12
C SER A 230 -5.67 -17.95 11.45
N SER A 231 -5.15 -16.72 11.48
CA SER A 231 -4.52 -16.15 12.67
C SER A 231 -5.54 -15.78 13.75
N GLN A 232 -5.04 -15.66 14.98
CA GLN A 232 -5.83 -15.14 16.10
C GLN A 232 -6.29 -13.69 15.84
N ILE A 233 -5.49 -12.88 15.15
CA ILE A 233 -5.82 -11.49 14.80
C ILE A 233 -7.13 -11.43 13.98
N VAL A 234 -7.26 -12.30 12.98
CA VAL A 234 -8.48 -12.37 12.17
C VAL A 234 -9.61 -12.96 13.01
N THR A 235 -9.37 -14.04 13.76
CA THR A 235 -10.39 -14.66 14.62
C THR A 235 -11.00 -13.66 15.62
N ASP A 236 -10.17 -12.85 16.29
CA ASP A 236 -10.62 -11.81 17.22
C ASP A 236 -11.40 -10.70 16.49
N THR A 237 -10.99 -10.38 15.26
CA THR A 237 -11.67 -9.39 14.41
C THR A 237 -13.10 -9.82 14.04
N LEU A 238 -13.32 -11.13 13.85
CA LEU A 238 -14.64 -11.69 13.55
C LEU A 238 -15.53 -11.80 14.80
N ASN A 239 -14.97 -11.66 16.00
CA ASN A 239 -15.69 -11.58 17.27
C ASN A 239 -16.73 -12.69 17.50
N GLY A 240 -16.44 -13.92 17.07
CA GLY A 240 -17.30 -15.08 17.28
C GLY A 240 -18.56 -15.16 16.40
N GLU A 241 -18.72 -14.27 15.40
CA GLU A 241 -19.84 -14.36 14.46
C GLU A 241 -19.68 -15.61 13.57
N SER A 242 -20.62 -16.55 13.67
CA SER A 242 -20.51 -17.90 13.08
C SER A 242 -20.53 -17.92 11.55
N ARG A 243 -21.29 -17.05 10.89
CA ARG A 243 -21.31 -16.89 9.43
C ARG A 243 -19.99 -16.32 8.93
N LEU A 244 -19.44 -15.31 9.61
CA LEU A 244 -18.13 -14.75 9.24
C LEU A 244 -17.01 -15.76 9.44
N LEU A 245 -17.05 -16.54 10.52
CA LEU A 245 -16.10 -17.63 10.76
C LEU A 245 -16.19 -18.70 9.65
N ALA A 246 -17.40 -19.09 9.24
CA ALA A 246 -17.60 -20.04 8.15
C ALA A 246 -17.07 -19.52 6.80
N ILE A 247 -17.32 -18.23 6.49
CA ILE A 247 -16.76 -17.58 5.29
C ILE A 247 -15.23 -17.60 5.34
N ARG A 248 -14.62 -17.24 6.48
CA ARG A 248 -13.18 -17.26 6.68
C ARG A 248 -12.60 -18.66 6.48
N ASP A 249 -13.24 -19.68 7.03
CA ASP A 249 -12.77 -21.07 6.93
C ASP A 249 -12.83 -21.58 5.47
N GLU A 250 -13.90 -21.26 4.72
CA GLU A 250 -13.99 -21.61 3.30
C GLU A 250 -12.96 -20.81 2.47
N LEU A 251 -12.73 -19.52 2.77
CA LEU A 251 -11.65 -18.76 2.12
C LEU A 251 -10.27 -19.41 2.34
N VAL A 252 -9.97 -19.86 3.56
CA VAL A 252 -8.74 -20.61 3.86
C VAL A 252 -8.66 -21.88 3.02
N SER A 253 -9.76 -22.63 2.92
CA SER A 253 -9.85 -23.85 2.12
C SER A 253 -9.57 -23.58 0.63
N LEU A 254 -10.22 -22.58 0.04
CA LEU A 254 -10.04 -22.24 -1.37
C LEU A 254 -8.63 -21.74 -1.69
N HIS A 255 -8.09 -20.84 -0.86
CA HIS A 255 -6.73 -20.33 -1.05
C HIS A 255 -5.68 -21.41 -0.85
N THR A 256 -5.89 -22.35 0.08
CA THR A 256 -4.99 -23.49 0.26
C THR A 256 -5.02 -24.38 -0.97
N ALA A 257 -6.21 -24.72 -1.47
CA ALA A 257 -6.38 -25.52 -2.69
C ALA A 257 -5.68 -24.86 -3.90
N GLU A 258 -5.89 -23.56 -4.12
CA GLU A 258 -5.23 -22.81 -5.20
C GLU A 258 -3.70 -22.79 -5.03
N THR A 259 -3.21 -22.55 -3.81
CA THR A 259 -1.77 -22.51 -3.50
C THR A 259 -1.08 -23.86 -3.75
N ASP A 260 -1.79 -24.96 -3.51
CA ASP A 260 -1.30 -26.32 -3.76
C ASP A 260 -1.47 -26.75 -5.23
N GLY A 261 -2.07 -25.90 -6.07
CA GLY A 261 -2.23 -26.09 -7.51
C GLY A 261 -3.53 -26.77 -7.93
N ALA A 262 -4.50 -26.91 -7.02
CA ALA A 262 -5.83 -27.42 -7.37
C ALA A 262 -6.67 -26.34 -8.06
N PRO A 263 -7.44 -26.69 -9.11
CA PRO A 263 -8.32 -25.73 -9.77
C PRO A 263 -9.47 -25.33 -8.85
N VAL A 264 -9.66 -24.02 -8.68
CA VAL A 264 -10.78 -23.46 -7.91
C VAL A 264 -11.73 -22.70 -8.84
N PRO A 265 -13.01 -23.11 -8.97
CA PRO A 265 -13.97 -22.45 -9.85
C PRO A 265 -14.26 -21.00 -9.46
N ASP A 266 -14.40 -20.13 -10.46
CA ASP A 266 -14.67 -18.70 -10.31
C ASP A 266 -15.96 -18.42 -9.53
N ALA A 267 -16.96 -19.28 -9.73
CA ALA A 267 -18.24 -19.22 -9.02
C ALA A 267 -18.04 -19.28 -7.49
N LYS A 268 -17.11 -20.10 -6.99
CA LYS A 268 -16.87 -20.20 -5.53
C LYS A 268 -16.37 -18.89 -4.93
N TRP A 269 -15.49 -18.18 -5.65
CA TRP A 269 -15.01 -16.87 -5.22
C TRP A 269 -16.13 -15.83 -5.23
N ALA A 270 -16.97 -15.85 -6.27
CA ALA A 270 -18.13 -14.97 -6.39
C ALA A 270 -19.16 -15.23 -5.27
N ASP A 271 -19.42 -16.50 -4.95
CA ASP A 271 -20.33 -16.90 -3.89
C ASP A 271 -19.86 -16.39 -2.51
N LEU A 272 -18.57 -16.54 -2.18
CA LEU A 272 -18.01 -16.02 -0.92
C LEU A 272 -18.01 -14.49 -0.86
N LYS A 273 -17.75 -13.85 -2.00
CA LYS A 273 -17.84 -12.39 -2.10
C LYS A 273 -19.26 -11.91 -1.83
N GLN A 274 -20.25 -12.58 -2.41
CA GLN A 274 -21.66 -12.26 -2.18
C GLN A 274 -22.09 -12.56 -0.75
N ALA A 275 -21.72 -13.71 -0.19
CA ALA A 275 -22.02 -14.07 1.19
C ALA A 275 -21.46 -13.04 2.20
N SER A 276 -20.25 -12.53 1.94
CA SER A 276 -19.65 -11.46 2.73
C SER A 276 -20.46 -10.17 2.67
N LYS A 277 -20.97 -9.80 1.48
CA LYS A 277 -21.83 -8.61 1.31
C LYS A 277 -23.19 -8.77 1.98
N ASP A 278 -23.79 -9.95 1.90
CA ASP A 278 -25.09 -10.23 2.51
C ASP A 278 -24.99 -10.11 4.03
N VAL A 279 -23.94 -10.69 4.64
CA VAL A 279 -23.67 -10.52 6.08
C VAL A 279 -23.43 -9.05 6.42
N ALA A 280 -22.71 -8.29 5.58
CA ALA A 280 -22.48 -6.87 5.82
C ALA A 280 -23.77 -6.03 5.78
N GLY A 281 -24.72 -6.37 4.90
CA GLY A 281 -25.99 -5.64 4.73
C GLY A 281 -27.05 -5.97 5.77
N GLU A 282 -26.99 -7.16 6.37
CA GLU A 282 -27.90 -7.58 7.44
C GLU A 282 -27.46 -7.06 8.83
N LEU A 283 -26.18 -6.76 9.00
CA LEU A 283 -25.61 -6.24 10.24
C LEU A 283 -25.67 -4.71 10.23
N ASP A 284 -25.78 -4.10 11.41
CA ASP A 284 -25.68 -2.65 11.55
C ASP A 284 -24.30 -2.14 11.07
N GLU A 285 -24.12 -0.83 10.87
CA GLU A 285 -22.85 -0.20 10.47
C GLU A 285 -21.72 -0.33 11.55
N GLY A 286 -21.78 -1.38 12.37
CA GLY A 286 -20.83 -1.78 13.39
C GLY A 286 -19.64 -2.59 12.87
N ASN A 287 -18.91 -3.20 13.80
CA ASN A 287 -17.67 -3.91 13.50
C ASN A 287 -17.91 -5.14 12.64
N ALA A 288 -19.05 -5.83 12.79
CA ALA A 288 -19.29 -7.06 12.04
C ALA A 288 -19.45 -6.79 10.53
N ALA A 289 -20.10 -5.70 10.12
CA ALA A 289 -20.11 -5.26 8.71
C ALA A 289 -18.70 -4.89 8.20
N ARG A 290 -17.86 -4.26 9.03
CA ARG A 290 -16.45 -3.97 8.68
C ARG A 290 -15.63 -5.26 8.53
N ALA A 291 -15.87 -6.26 9.37
CA ALA A 291 -15.23 -7.57 9.31
C ALA A 291 -15.67 -8.35 8.06
N ALA A 292 -16.94 -8.26 7.68
CA ALA A 292 -17.46 -8.83 6.45
C ALA A 292 -16.78 -8.22 5.20
N ALA A 293 -16.67 -6.89 5.14
CA ALA A 293 -15.93 -6.19 4.08
C ALA A 293 -14.44 -6.56 4.04
N MET A 294 -13.84 -6.88 5.20
CA MET A 294 -12.48 -7.38 5.28
C MET A 294 -12.35 -8.78 4.64
N LEU A 295 -13.29 -9.69 4.87
CA LEU A 295 -13.29 -11.01 4.21
C LEU A 295 -13.59 -10.91 2.70
N GLU A 296 -14.40 -9.93 2.30
CA GLU A 296 -14.65 -9.63 0.87
C GLU A 296 -13.34 -9.37 0.12
N ALA A 297 -12.38 -8.67 0.74
CA ALA A 297 -11.07 -8.36 0.14
C ALA A 297 -10.24 -9.62 -0.16
N ALA A 298 -10.50 -10.73 0.53
CA ALA A 298 -9.87 -12.02 0.29
C ALA A 298 -10.66 -12.93 -0.69
N SER A 299 -11.84 -12.50 -1.16
CA SER A 299 -12.77 -13.33 -1.95
C SER A 299 -12.47 -13.30 -3.46
N SER A 300 -11.20 -13.51 -3.82
CA SER A 300 -10.75 -13.62 -5.21
C SER A 300 -9.52 -14.51 -5.31
N SER A 301 -9.38 -15.20 -6.45
CA SER A 301 -8.18 -15.95 -6.83
C SER A 301 -6.95 -15.04 -6.86
N LEU A 302 -5.83 -15.53 -6.30
CA LEU A 302 -4.51 -14.86 -6.37
C LEU A 302 -3.95 -14.90 -7.80
N ALA A 303 -4.24 -15.96 -8.56
CA ALA A 303 -3.78 -16.10 -9.94
C ALA A 303 -4.40 -15.03 -10.87
N ARG A 304 -5.64 -14.62 -10.60
CA ARG A 304 -6.32 -13.55 -11.36
C ARG A 304 -6.11 -12.16 -10.77
N ASN A 305 -6.04 -12.07 -9.45
CA ASN A 305 -5.86 -10.81 -8.75
C ASN A 305 -4.64 -10.89 -7.83
N PRO A 306 -3.47 -10.43 -8.28
CA PRO A 306 -2.27 -10.43 -7.46
C PRO A 306 -2.37 -9.48 -6.25
N ASP A 307 -3.33 -8.55 -6.24
CA ASP A 307 -3.50 -7.59 -5.15
C ASP A 307 -4.21 -8.19 -3.92
N VAL A 308 -4.81 -9.38 -4.00
CA VAL A 308 -5.65 -9.96 -2.92
C VAL A 308 -4.95 -9.95 -1.56
N LEU A 309 -3.69 -10.39 -1.49
CA LEU A 309 -2.95 -10.40 -0.23
C LEU A 309 -2.76 -8.99 0.33
N LYS A 310 -2.37 -8.05 -0.53
CA LYS A 310 -2.16 -6.64 -0.16
C LYS A 310 -3.47 -6.00 0.30
N ASP A 311 -4.53 -6.19 -0.47
CA ASP A 311 -5.87 -5.66 -0.18
C ASP A 311 -6.40 -6.23 1.12
N PHE A 312 -6.18 -7.52 1.39
CA PHE A 312 -6.57 -8.13 2.65
C PHE A 312 -5.77 -7.58 3.84
N VAL A 313 -4.45 -7.42 3.73
CA VAL A 313 -3.63 -6.78 4.77
C VAL A 313 -4.11 -5.35 5.05
N PHE A 314 -4.41 -4.58 4.00
CA PHE A 314 -4.98 -3.24 4.14
C PHE A 314 -6.38 -3.25 4.76
N ALA A 315 -7.22 -4.22 4.42
CA ALA A 315 -8.56 -4.35 4.97
C ALA A 315 -8.52 -4.66 6.47
N VAL A 316 -7.62 -5.54 6.91
CA VAL A 316 -7.38 -5.81 8.34
C VAL A 316 -6.91 -4.55 9.07
N ALA A 317 -5.98 -3.78 8.51
CA ALA A 317 -5.54 -2.52 9.11
C ALA A 317 -6.68 -1.49 9.15
N SER A 318 -7.45 -1.37 8.06
CA SER A 318 -8.57 -0.43 7.92
C SER A 318 -9.71 -0.76 8.88
N PHE A 319 -9.96 -2.04 9.16
CA PHE A 319 -10.96 -2.46 10.14
C PHE A 319 -10.71 -1.79 11.49
N VAL A 320 -9.47 -1.84 11.97
CA VAL A 320 -9.07 -1.30 13.28
C VAL A 320 -9.26 0.20 13.32
N TRP A 321 -8.80 0.87 12.27
CA TRP A 321 -8.91 2.32 12.12
C TRP A 321 -10.37 2.77 12.21
N LYS A 322 -11.25 2.15 11.39
CA LYS A 322 -12.69 2.48 11.35
C LYS A 322 -13.41 2.09 12.64
N SER A 323 -12.99 1.01 13.30
CA SER A 323 -13.57 0.59 14.58
C SER A 323 -13.26 1.59 15.70
N LEU A 324 -12.01 2.09 15.76
CA LEU A 324 -11.62 3.13 16.71
C LEU A 324 -12.29 4.47 16.39
N GLN A 325 -12.38 4.83 15.10
CA GLN A 325 -13.10 6.01 14.64
C GLN A 325 -14.55 6.01 15.14
N ALA A 326 -15.25 4.89 14.99
CA ALA A 326 -16.62 4.74 15.44
C ALA A 326 -16.74 4.81 16.97
N ARG A 327 -15.83 4.15 17.71
CA ARG A 327 -15.82 4.15 19.18
C ARG A 327 -15.68 5.55 19.78
N CYS A 328 -14.86 6.41 19.18
CA CYS A 328 -14.70 7.78 19.65
C CYS A 328 -15.64 8.77 18.95
N ASN A 329 -16.51 8.33 18.02
CA ASN A 329 -17.40 9.20 17.24
C ASN A 329 -16.64 10.32 16.50
N TRP A 330 -15.48 10.00 15.92
CA TRP A 330 -14.67 10.94 15.13
C TRP A 330 -15.25 11.15 13.73
N ARG A 331 -15.70 12.37 13.44
CA ARG A 331 -16.41 12.73 12.20
C ARG A 331 -15.56 13.59 11.27
N PRO A 332 -15.89 13.71 9.97
CA PRO A 332 -15.19 14.63 9.05
C PRO A 332 -15.13 16.09 9.53
N ALA A 333 -16.14 16.53 10.31
CA ALA A 333 -16.14 17.84 10.95
C ALA A 333 -15.06 17.98 12.03
N ASP A 334 -14.73 16.90 12.75
CA ASP A 334 -13.64 16.87 13.72
C ASP A 334 -12.28 16.97 13.01
N ASP A 335 -12.07 16.25 11.90
CA ASP A 335 -10.86 16.41 11.07
C ASP A 335 -10.70 17.86 10.61
N SER A 336 -11.77 18.45 10.07
CA SER A 336 -11.77 19.83 9.60
C SER A 336 -11.46 20.82 10.73
N ARG A 337 -12.03 20.61 11.90
CA ARG A 337 -11.80 21.45 13.09
C ARG A 337 -10.37 21.30 13.60
N PHE A 338 -9.85 20.07 13.69
CA PHE A 338 -8.50 19.80 14.14
C PHE A 338 -7.47 20.46 13.21
N MET A 339 -7.62 20.28 11.89
CA MET A 339 -6.73 20.88 10.90
C MET A 339 -6.80 22.41 10.93
N LYS A 340 -7.99 23.00 11.10
CA LYS A 340 -8.15 24.45 11.22
C LYS A 340 -7.46 25.02 12.47
N LEU A 341 -7.57 24.33 13.61
CA LEU A 341 -6.86 24.72 14.83
C LEU A 341 -5.33 24.59 14.66
N ALA A 342 -4.87 23.49 14.06
CA ALA A 342 -3.46 23.28 13.76
C ALA A 342 -2.88 24.38 12.84
N ASP A 343 -3.58 24.70 11.76
CA ASP A 343 -3.19 25.77 10.82
C ASP A 343 -3.15 27.14 11.50
N GLY A 344 -4.15 27.46 12.34
CA GLY A 344 -4.16 28.70 13.12
C GLY A 344 -2.97 28.82 14.07
N ILE A 345 -2.66 27.76 14.82
CA ILE A 345 -1.50 27.71 15.72
C ILE A 345 -0.19 27.84 14.92
N TYR A 346 -0.10 27.14 13.79
CA TYR A 346 1.07 27.19 12.92
C TYR A 346 1.33 28.59 12.38
N LYS A 347 0.30 29.26 11.84
CA LYS A 347 0.38 30.64 11.33
C LYS A 347 0.76 31.62 12.43
N HIS A 348 0.15 31.52 13.60
CA HIS A 348 0.48 32.39 14.73
C HIS A 348 1.95 32.23 15.19
N ALA A 349 2.48 31.00 15.19
CA ALA A 349 3.88 30.76 15.51
C ALA A 349 4.82 31.46 14.50
N LEU A 350 4.52 31.37 13.20
CA LEU A 350 5.28 32.08 12.16
C LEU A 350 5.22 33.61 12.34
N GLU A 351 4.04 34.18 12.59
CA GLU A 351 3.86 35.62 12.79
C GLU A 351 4.61 36.15 14.02
N THR A 352 4.76 35.33 15.05
CA THR A 352 5.44 35.69 16.30
C THR A 352 6.93 35.32 16.31
N GLY A 353 7.46 34.77 15.22
CA GLY A 353 8.86 34.36 15.10
C GLY A 353 9.22 33.14 15.97
N VAL A 354 8.23 32.37 16.40
CA VAL A 354 8.42 31.13 17.18
C VAL A 354 8.40 29.93 16.24
N GLU A 355 9.21 28.92 16.53
CA GLU A 355 9.17 27.67 15.76
C GLU A 355 7.79 27.00 15.87
N PRO A 356 7.12 26.68 14.74
CA PRO A 356 5.80 26.07 14.79
C PRO A 356 5.84 24.68 15.45
N PRO A 357 4.91 24.38 16.38
CA PRO A 357 4.85 23.07 17.01
C PRO A 357 4.50 21.98 15.98
N ARG A 358 5.02 20.77 16.17
CA ARG A 358 4.78 19.61 15.28
C ARG A 358 4.40 18.37 16.08
N GLY A 359 3.68 17.45 15.45
CA GLY A 359 3.28 16.17 16.05
C GLY A 359 2.60 16.35 17.41
N GLY A 360 3.06 15.62 18.43
CA GLY A 360 2.49 15.70 19.79
C GLY A 360 2.54 17.09 20.42
N ALA A 361 3.50 17.95 20.05
CA ALA A 361 3.52 19.35 20.52
C ALA A 361 2.36 20.16 19.93
N MET A 362 2.00 19.92 18.66
CA MET A 362 0.81 20.52 18.05
C MET A 362 -0.45 20.04 18.76
N SER A 363 -0.58 18.73 18.99
CA SER A 363 -1.72 18.17 19.73
C SER A 363 -1.87 18.79 21.12
N LYS A 364 -0.77 19.01 21.86
CA LYS A 364 -0.80 19.70 23.17
C LYS A 364 -1.35 21.13 23.06
N ARG A 365 -0.92 21.90 22.05
CA ARG A 365 -1.43 23.26 21.81
C ARG A 365 -2.91 23.28 21.45
N ILE A 366 -3.36 22.33 20.64
CA ILE A 366 -4.79 22.18 20.33
C ILE A 366 -5.57 21.82 21.61
N ALA A 367 -4.99 21.02 22.51
CA ALA A 367 -5.65 20.61 23.76
C ALA A 367 -5.87 21.78 24.74
N GLU A 368 -5.05 22.83 24.65
CA GLU A 368 -5.26 24.09 25.40
C GLU A 368 -6.55 24.80 24.95
N ILE A 369 -7.02 24.55 23.71
CA ILE A 369 -8.23 25.15 23.12
C ILE A 369 -9.44 24.19 23.19
N ASP A 370 -9.22 22.93 22.82
CA ASP A 370 -10.27 21.91 22.73
C ASP A 370 -9.75 20.53 23.21
N PRO A 371 -9.74 20.30 24.53
CA PRO A 371 -9.18 19.08 25.10
C PRO A 371 -9.95 17.82 24.68
N GLN A 372 -11.28 17.91 24.51
CA GLN A 372 -12.11 16.78 24.10
C GLN A 372 -11.85 16.36 22.66
N LEU A 373 -11.61 17.32 21.75
CA LEU A 373 -11.22 17.01 20.38
C LEU A 373 -9.89 16.27 20.34
N VAL A 374 -8.90 16.70 21.14
CA VAL A 374 -7.60 16.02 21.19
C VAL A 374 -7.72 14.64 21.81
N GLU A 375 -8.49 14.46 22.88
CA GLU A 375 -8.73 13.13 23.46
C GLU A 375 -9.27 12.13 22.42
N ARG A 376 -10.29 12.54 21.65
CA ARG A 376 -10.81 11.71 20.54
C ARG A 376 -9.78 11.49 19.44
N PHE A 377 -9.03 12.52 19.07
CA PHE A 377 -7.96 12.42 18.07
C PHE A 377 -6.91 11.37 18.47
N LEU A 378 -6.43 11.42 19.72
CA LEU A 378 -5.43 10.47 20.22
C LEU A 378 -5.99 9.03 20.26
N SER A 379 -7.24 8.88 20.73
CA SER A 379 -7.93 7.57 20.73
C SER A 379 -8.13 7.01 19.33
N HIS A 380 -8.34 7.86 18.32
CA HIS A 380 -8.52 7.42 16.95
C HIS A 380 -7.18 7.17 16.23
N TYR A 381 -6.37 8.22 16.10
CA TYR A 381 -5.19 8.26 15.24
C TYR A 381 -3.99 7.57 15.87
N GLU A 382 -3.65 7.85 17.13
CA GLU A 382 -2.47 7.24 17.76
C GLU A 382 -2.72 5.76 18.06
N GLU A 383 -3.87 5.44 18.68
CA GLU A 383 -4.24 4.04 18.93
C GLU A 383 -4.41 3.27 17.60
N GLY A 384 -5.01 3.90 16.58
CA GLY A 384 -5.19 3.33 15.25
C GLY A 384 -3.87 3.02 14.55
N HIS A 385 -2.92 3.95 14.59
CA HIS A 385 -1.58 3.73 14.02
C HIS A 385 -0.83 2.64 14.78
N ARG A 386 -0.86 2.67 16.11
CA ARG A 386 -0.22 1.64 16.95
C ARG A 386 -0.78 0.25 16.64
N ALA A 387 -2.10 0.11 16.68
CA ALA A 387 -2.79 -1.15 16.51
C ALA A 387 -2.68 -1.71 15.06
N SER A 388 -2.67 -0.83 14.06
CA SER A 388 -2.38 -1.23 12.67
C SER A 388 -0.93 -1.67 12.51
N GLY A 389 0.02 -0.94 13.11
CA GLY A 389 1.44 -1.26 13.11
C GLY A 389 1.74 -2.61 13.78
N GLU A 390 1.08 -2.93 14.89
CA GLU A 390 1.22 -4.22 15.59
C GLU A 390 0.80 -5.40 14.70
N ARG A 391 -0.36 -5.30 14.03
CA ARG A 391 -0.84 -6.35 13.13
C ARG A 391 0.07 -6.53 11.91
N GLY A 392 0.47 -5.43 11.27
CA GLY A 392 1.39 -5.51 10.13
C GLY A 392 2.79 -6.00 10.51
N ARG A 393 3.25 -5.76 11.75
CA ARG A 393 4.46 -6.41 12.28
C ARG A 393 4.29 -7.91 12.38
N ALA A 394 3.22 -8.37 13.03
CA ALA A 394 2.91 -9.79 13.17
C ALA A 394 2.82 -10.51 11.81
N PHE A 395 2.21 -9.88 10.80
CA PHE A 395 2.14 -10.46 9.45
C PHE A 395 3.50 -10.51 8.74
N GLY A 396 4.37 -9.52 8.97
CA GLY A 396 5.74 -9.60 8.48
C GLY A 396 6.59 -10.66 9.21
N ASP A 397 6.35 -10.90 10.50
CA ASP A 397 7.03 -11.97 11.23
C ASP A 397 6.59 -13.35 10.72
N LEU A 398 5.30 -13.49 10.39
CA LEU A 398 4.77 -14.66 9.71
C LEU A 398 5.37 -14.85 8.30
N LEU A 399 5.56 -13.77 7.54
CA LEU A 399 6.27 -13.82 6.25
C LEU A 399 7.70 -14.37 6.44
N LEU A 400 8.45 -13.85 7.42
CA LEU A 400 9.80 -14.33 7.73
C LEU A 400 9.81 -15.82 8.08
N GLN A 401 8.88 -16.25 8.94
CA GLN A 401 8.75 -17.65 9.33
C GLN A 401 8.47 -18.55 8.13
N LEU A 402 7.47 -18.20 7.31
CA LEU A 402 7.08 -18.98 6.13
C LEU A 402 8.19 -19.02 5.09
N THR A 403 8.92 -17.91 4.90
CA THR A 403 10.04 -17.83 3.96
C THR A 403 11.15 -18.84 4.32
N ARG A 404 11.48 -18.97 5.61
CA ARG A 404 12.50 -19.94 6.09
C ARG A 404 12.08 -21.40 5.92
N GLN A 405 10.79 -21.67 5.79
CA GLN A 405 10.24 -23.02 5.62
C GLN A 405 10.17 -23.45 4.15
N ILE A 406 10.49 -22.56 3.21
CA ILE A 406 10.60 -22.91 1.80
C ILE A 406 11.93 -23.67 1.63
N ALA A 407 11.88 -24.79 0.90
CA ALA A 407 13.03 -25.61 0.59
C ALA A 407 13.62 -25.25 -0.78
#